data_AF-A0A1Q7AUL5-F1
#
_entry.id   AF-A0A1Q7AUL5-F1
#
_cell.length_a   1.000
_cell.length_b   1.000
_cell.length_c   1.000
_cell.angle_alpha   90.00
_cell.angle_beta   90.00
_cell.angle_gamma   90.00
#
_symmetry.space_group_name_H-M   'P 1'
#
loop_
_entity.id
_entity.type
_entity.pdbx_description
1 polymer ?
#
loop_
_entity_poly.entity_id
_entity_poly.type
_entity_poly.pdbx_seq_one_letter_code
_entity_poly.pdbx_strand_id
1 'polypeptide(L)'
;MARQSTGQRRASEPAVDEEAEAESPAEASELWTAVRVTPVEIALPKGVGYTLRAYRPVTDVTPTDVSEREEDAFPERAPQRIEEESEGEFEDEFDDEDAVDADEDEDEADDEDDDEADDDEDEEEDDDEAEAAAEPEEIPIFLGKGGRLYLFRSPEGLVEFVKSGAEHDLAQLDTWSELVEQITVEDVAPADEDSYELDLVVENLRGSRDSWDANLLIQAGEVARDLGYALRIDPIIGALSPGSPLDDLDEALRATESGGLGSFFARRKLKKIGSEAAPLGWRTIIGKISSAVDWRD
;
A
#
# COMPACT_ATOMS: atom_id res chain seq x y z
N MET A 1 23.37 53.47 -68.01
CA MET A 1 22.81 54.52 -67.12
C MET A 1 21.29 54.44 -67.17
N ALA A 2 20.62 54.79 -66.06
CA ALA A 2 19.17 54.72 -65.76
C ALA A 2 18.66 53.35 -65.28
N ARG A 3 17.80 53.20 -64.28
CA ARG A 3 17.31 54.00 -63.12
C ARG A 3 16.39 53.04 -62.31
N GLN A 4 16.27 53.29 -61.02
CA GLN A 4 15.57 52.51 -59.98
C GLN A 4 14.06 52.31 -60.23
N SER A 5 13.47 51.25 -59.64
CA SER A 5 12.20 51.35 -58.91
C SER A 5 12.04 50.16 -57.94
N THR A 6 11.89 50.51 -56.67
CA THR A 6 11.75 49.69 -55.46
C THR A 6 10.32 49.18 -55.30
N GLY A 7 10.16 47.88 -55.02
CA GLY A 7 8.89 47.27 -54.61
C GLY A 7 9.02 46.71 -53.19
N GLN A 8 8.57 47.48 -52.20
CA GLN A 8 8.39 47.06 -50.81
C GLN A 8 7.10 46.23 -50.73
N ARG A 9 7.15 45.00 -50.20
CA ARG A 9 5.97 44.29 -49.67
C ARG A 9 6.24 43.89 -48.22
N ARG A 10 5.28 44.28 -47.38
CA ARG A 10 5.25 44.15 -45.91
C ARG A 10 5.59 42.73 -45.46
N ALA A 11 6.49 42.63 -44.48
CA ALA A 11 6.61 41.48 -43.61
C ALA A 11 5.39 41.46 -42.69
N SER A 12 4.74 40.30 -42.59
CA SER A 12 3.71 40.01 -41.60
C SER A 12 4.36 39.97 -40.22
N GLU A 13 3.78 40.68 -39.25
CA GLU A 13 4.05 40.48 -37.83
C GLU A 13 3.66 39.05 -37.43
N PRO A 14 4.44 38.34 -36.61
CA PRO A 14 3.97 37.11 -35.99
C PRO A 14 2.93 37.47 -34.93
N ALA A 15 1.84 36.70 -34.92
CA ALA A 15 0.88 36.70 -33.83
C ALA A 15 1.61 36.37 -32.52
N VAL A 16 1.33 37.16 -31.49
CA VAL A 16 1.60 36.80 -30.11
C VAL A 16 0.72 35.59 -29.80
N ASP A 17 1.31 34.41 -29.76
CA ASP A 17 0.73 33.29 -29.03
C ASP A 17 0.75 33.71 -27.55
N GLU A 18 -0.44 33.90 -26.97
CA GLU A 18 -0.61 33.81 -25.52
C GLU A 18 -0.30 32.35 -25.15
N GLU A 19 0.98 32.07 -24.90
CA GLU A 19 1.40 30.92 -24.14
C GLU A 19 0.73 31.06 -22.77
N ALA A 20 -0.31 30.26 -22.53
CA ALA A 20 -0.68 29.93 -21.17
C ALA A 20 0.60 29.34 -20.54
N GLU A 21 1.20 30.06 -19.61
CA GLU A 21 2.31 29.59 -18.79
C GLU A 21 1.80 28.35 -18.03
N ALA A 22 1.99 27.18 -18.63
CA ALA A 22 1.84 25.92 -17.90
C ALA A 22 2.88 25.96 -16.78
N GLU A 23 2.41 25.99 -15.54
CA GLU A 23 3.28 25.98 -14.36
C GLU A 23 4.23 24.78 -14.43
N SER A 24 5.47 24.99 -14.03
CA SER A 24 6.49 23.97 -14.21
C SER A 24 6.26 22.79 -13.25
N PRO A 25 6.65 21.55 -13.59
CA PRO A 25 6.54 20.41 -12.67
C PRO A 25 7.23 20.62 -11.31
N ALA A 26 8.19 21.56 -11.25
CA ALA A 26 8.86 21.96 -10.02
C ALA A 26 7.95 22.78 -9.10
N GLU A 27 7.13 23.69 -9.64
CA GLU A 27 6.21 24.53 -8.85
C GLU A 27 5.06 23.70 -8.28
N ALA A 28 4.51 22.76 -9.06
CA ALA A 28 3.54 21.78 -8.56
C ALA A 28 4.13 20.97 -7.39
N SER A 29 5.38 20.53 -7.51
CA SER A 29 6.08 19.82 -6.43
C SER A 29 6.29 20.68 -5.17
N GLU A 30 6.57 21.98 -5.34
CA GLU A 30 6.68 22.93 -4.23
C GLU A 30 5.34 23.12 -3.51
N LEU A 31 4.23 23.25 -4.25
CA LEU A 31 2.88 23.33 -3.69
C LEU A 31 2.58 22.09 -2.82
N TRP A 32 2.69 20.89 -3.40
CA TRP A 32 2.36 19.64 -2.71
C TRP A 32 3.22 19.41 -1.46
N THR A 33 4.51 19.78 -1.53
CA THR A 33 5.42 19.75 -0.39
C THR A 33 5.00 20.74 0.70
N ALA A 34 4.64 21.96 0.32
CA ALA A 34 4.23 23.01 1.26
C ALA A 34 2.96 22.62 2.01
N VAL A 35 1.95 22.11 1.32
CA VAL A 35 0.68 21.71 1.94
C VAL A 35 0.72 20.32 2.57
N ARG A 36 1.77 19.53 2.32
CA ARG A 36 1.92 18.13 2.76
C ARG A 36 0.71 17.28 2.36
N VAL A 37 0.28 17.41 1.11
CA VAL A 37 -0.78 16.64 0.47
C VAL A 37 -0.21 16.13 -0.85
N THR A 38 -0.60 14.94 -1.24
CA THR A 38 -0.11 14.28 -2.46
C THR A 38 -1.30 13.93 -3.36
N PRO A 39 -1.26 14.30 -4.65
CA PRO A 39 -2.23 13.81 -5.61
C PRO A 39 -1.94 12.34 -5.93
N VAL A 40 -2.99 11.52 -5.96
CA VAL A 40 -2.89 10.07 -6.15
C VAL A 40 -3.78 9.64 -7.32
N GLU A 41 -3.25 8.79 -8.20
CA GLU A 41 -4.01 8.10 -9.25
C GLU A 41 -4.28 6.65 -8.83
N ILE A 42 -5.52 6.18 -8.99
CA ILE A 42 -5.89 4.80 -8.70
C ILE A 42 -6.67 4.21 -9.87
N ALA A 43 -6.11 3.18 -10.50
CA ALA A 43 -6.82 2.36 -11.47
C ALA A 43 -7.59 1.24 -10.76
N LEU A 44 -8.90 1.21 -10.99
CA LEU A 44 -9.80 0.18 -10.49
C LEU A 44 -10.53 -0.47 -11.67
N PRO A 45 -11.21 -1.62 -11.47
CA PRO A 45 -11.97 -2.27 -12.55
C PRO A 45 -13.04 -1.39 -13.21
N LYS A 46 -13.51 -0.33 -12.53
CA LYS A 46 -14.49 0.65 -13.06
C LYS A 46 -13.83 1.82 -13.81
N GLY A 47 -12.51 1.86 -13.92
CA GLY A 47 -11.70 2.90 -14.55
C GLY A 47 -10.72 3.56 -13.58
N VAL A 48 -10.00 4.55 -14.10
CA VAL A 48 -8.99 5.33 -13.40
C VAL A 48 -9.63 6.58 -12.78
N GLY A 49 -9.10 7.03 -11.65
CA GLY A 49 -9.46 8.32 -11.08
C GLY A 49 -8.39 8.92 -10.18
N TYR A 50 -8.59 10.19 -9.87
CA TYR A 50 -7.71 11.04 -9.08
C TYR A 50 -8.30 11.32 -7.70
N THR A 51 -7.43 11.38 -6.69
CA THR A 51 -7.79 11.74 -5.31
C THR A 51 -6.61 12.44 -4.64
N LEU A 52 -6.77 12.81 -3.36
CA LEU A 52 -5.70 13.38 -2.54
C LEU A 52 -5.47 12.50 -1.31
N ARG A 53 -4.20 12.33 -0.94
CA ARG A 53 -3.74 11.66 0.28
C ARG A 53 -2.88 12.63 1.10
N ALA A 54 -2.91 12.50 2.43
CA ALA A 54 -1.93 13.09 3.31
C ALA A 54 -1.56 12.10 4.42
N TYR A 55 -0.37 12.27 5.00
CA TYR A 55 0.00 11.64 6.27
C TYR A 55 0.03 12.71 7.35
N ARG A 56 -0.55 12.41 8.51
CA ARG A 56 -0.54 13.29 9.67
C ARG A 56 -0.35 12.49 10.94
N PRO A 57 0.30 13.06 11.98
CA PRO A 57 0.29 12.48 13.30
C PRO A 57 -1.13 12.12 13.72
N VAL A 58 -1.33 10.94 14.32
CA VAL A 58 -2.65 10.50 14.81
C VAL A 58 -3.31 11.50 15.77
N THR A 59 -2.52 12.34 16.44
CA THR A 59 -2.98 13.41 17.34
C THR A 59 -3.54 14.63 16.62
N ASP A 60 -3.22 14.81 15.34
CA ASP A 60 -3.48 16.03 14.59
C ASP A 60 -4.70 15.91 13.68
N VAL A 61 -5.24 14.69 13.53
CA VAL A 61 -6.41 14.40 12.70
C VAL A 61 -7.44 13.57 13.45
N THR A 62 -8.71 13.89 13.21
CA THR A 62 -9.84 13.07 13.61
C THR A 62 -10.04 11.97 12.57
N PRO A 63 -10.03 10.68 12.97
CA PRO A 63 -10.32 9.57 12.06
C PRO A 63 -11.72 9.69 11.43
N THR A 64 -11.88 9.16 10.22
CA THR A 64 -13.17 9.21 9.51
C THR A 64 -14.28 8.55 10.34
N ASP A 65 -15.42 9.25 10.45
CA ASP A 65 -16.61 8.72 11.11
C ASP A 65 -17.32 7.75 10.17
N VAL A 66 -17.37 6.46 10.54
CA VAL A 66 -18.02 5.40 9.76
C VAL A 66 -19.36 4.97 10.35
N SER A 67 -19.91 5.69 11.33
CA SER A 67 -21.16 5.32 12.01
C SER A 67 -22.37 5.28 11.09
N GLU A 68 -22.38 6.09 10.03
CA GLU A 68 -23.44 6.12 9.01
C GLU A 68 -23.18 5.19 7.83
N ARG A 69 -22.01 4.55 7.76
CA ARG A 69 -21.72 3.56 6.73
C ARG A 69 -22.60 2.35 6.99
N GLU A 70 -23.46 2.02 6.03
CA GLU A 70 -24.13 0.72 6.03
C GLU A 70 -23.06 -0.38 6.07
N GLU A 71 -22.86 -0.99 7.24
CA GLU A 71 -22.07 -2.21 7.35
C GLU A 71 -22.69 -3.23 6.40
N ASP A 72 -21.89 -3.80 5.50
CA ASP A 72 -22.28 -5.01 4.77
C ASP A 72 -22.83 -5.98 5.84
N ALA A 73 -24.13 -6.26 5.79
CA ALA A 73 -24.91 -6.99 6.78
C ALA A 73 -24.57 -8.50 6.83
N PHE A 74 -23.29 -8.83 6.73
CA PHE A 74 -22.75 -10.16 6.91
C PHE A 74 -21.76 -10.09 8.06
N PRO A 75 -22.20 -10.32 9.31
CA PRO A 75 -21.25 -10.68 10.35
C PRO A 75 -20.43 -11.86 9.83
N GLU A 76 -19.11 -11.75 10.00
CA GLU A 76 -18.18 -12.83 9.75
C GLU A 76 -18.79 -14.12 10.28
N ARG A 77 -18.98 -15.09 9.40
CA ARG A 77 -19.40 -16.42 9.82
C ARG A 77 -18.25 -16.95 10.67
N ALA A 78 -18.34 -16.77 11.98
CA ALA A 78 -17.43 -17.36 12.94
C ALA A 78 -17.21 -18.82 12.51
N PRO A 79 -15.96 -19.30 12.46
CA PRO A 79 -15.71 -20.69 12.09
C PRO A 79 -16.58 -21.56 12.99
N GLN A 80 -17.52 -22.29 12.40
CA GLN A 80 -18.29 -23.27 13.13
C GLN A 80 -17.27 -24.28 13.63
N ARG A 81 -16.95 -24.20 14.93
CA ARG A 81 -16.27 -25.26 15.65
C ARG A 81 -17.11 -26.49 15.38
N ILE A 82 -16.57 -27.44 14.62
CA ILE A 82 -17.21 -28.73 14.41
C ILE A 82 -17.27 -29.35 15.80
N GLU A 83 -18.46 -29.35 16.39
CA GLU A 83 -18.73 -30.16 17.58
C GLU A 83 -18.68 -31.62 17.10
N GLU A 84 -17.67 -32.34 17.60
CA GLU A 84 -17.57 -33.78 17.45
C GLU A 84 -18.79 -34.41 18.15
N GLU A 85 -19.81 -34.75 17.36
CA GLU A 85 -20.79 -35.74 17.78
C GLU A 85 -20.39 -37.10 17.21
N SER A 86 -20.04 -37.98 18.14
CA SER A 86 -19.81 -39.40 17.90
C SER A 86 -21.01 -40.08 17.25
N GLU A 87 -20.76 -40.99 16.32
CA GLU A 87 -21.18 -42.40 16.38
C GLU A 87 -21.07 -43.02 14.97
N GLY A 88 -20.30 -44.10 14.86
CA GLY A 88 -20.16 -44.87 13.63
C GLY A 88 -18.99 -45.82 13.71
N GLU A 89 -19.24 -46.99 14.30
CA GLU A 89 -18.36 -48.16 14.31
C GLU A 89 -17.80 -48.46 12.91
N PHE A 90 -16.48 -48.62 12.82
CA PHE A 90 -15.86 -49.38 11.75
C PHE A 90 -14.67 -50.16 12.34
N GLU A 91 -14.92 -51.44 12.62
CA GLU A 91 -13.87 -52.45 12.78
C GLU A 91 -13.15 -52.58 11.44
N ASP A 92 -11.83 -52.36 11.42
CA ASP A 92 -10.98 -53.06 10.48
C ASP A 92 -9.75 -53.56 11.23
N GLU A 93 -9.64 -54.88 11.20
CA GLU A 93 -8.63 -55.74 11.77
C GLU A 93 -7.35 -55.63 10.92
N PHE A 94 -6.25 -55.15 11.49
CA PHE A 94 -4.94 -55.30 10.90
C PHE A 94 -4.02 -56.05 11.86
N ASP A 95 -3.68 -57.24 11.38
CA ASP A 95 -2.84 -58.28 11.93
C ASP A 95 -1.38 -57.82 12.08
N ASP A 96 -0.72 -58.49 13.02
CA ASP A 96 0.61 -58.27 13.56
C ASP A 96 1.75 -58.56 12.56
N GLU A 97 2.99 -58.36 13.00
CA GLU A 97 4.26 -58.86 12.42
C GLU A 97 4.99 -58.00 11.36
N ASP A 98 5.92 -57.16 11.83
CA ASP A 98 7.34 -57.41 11.58
C ASP A 98 8.23 -56.53 12.48
N ALA A 99 8.93 -57.19 13.39
CA ALA A 99 10.03 -56.64 14.16
C ALA A 99 11.29 -56.66 13.29
N VAL A 100 12.01 -55.54 13.19
CA VAL A 100 13.37 -55.52 12.66
C VAL A 100 14.31 -54.82 13.62
N ASP A 101 15.44 -55.52 13.81
CA ASP A 101 16.51 -55.35 14.77
C ASP A 101 17.01 -53.91 14.97
N ALA A 102 17.24 -53.59 16.24
CA ALA A 102 18.14 -52.54 16.67
C ALA A 102 19.54 -53.15 16.78
N ASP A 103 20.41 -52.86 15.82
CA ASP A 103 21.83 -53.12 15.96
C ASP A 103 22.47 -52.01 16.80
N GLU A 104 23.04 -52.45 17.92
CA GLU A 104 23.97 -51.74 18.79
C GLU A 104 25.26 -51.45 18.02
N ASP A 105 25.77 -50.22 18.09
CA ASP A 105 27.21 -49.98 17.94
C ASP A 105 27.63 -48.97 19.02
N GLU A 106 28.38 -49.51 19.98
CA GLU A 106 29.15 -48.83 21.01
C GLU A 106 30.34 -48.12 20.35
N ASP A 107 30.55 -46.85 20.66
CA ASP A 107 31.88 -46.23 20.59
C ASP A 107 32.07 -45.34 21.82
N GLU A 108 32.71 -45.91 22.85
CA GLU A 108 33.35 -45.17 23.94
C GLU A 108 34.78 -44.80 23.55
N ALA A 109 35.12 -43.51 23.71
CA ALA A 109 36.43 -42.98 24.09
C ALA A 109 36.28 -41.45 24.22
N ASP A 110 36.92 -40.71 25.10
CA ASP A 110 37.66 -40.90 26.36
C ASP A 110 37.81 -39.44 26.88
N ASP A 111 37.92 -39.29 28.19
CA ASP A 111 37.93 -38.02 28.93
C ASP A 111 39.00 -37.01 28.46
N GLU A 112 38.74 -35.71 28.71
CA GLU A 112 39.70 -34.85 29.41
C GLU A 112 39.02 -33.53 29.85
N ASP A 113 38.89 -33.40 31.18
CA ASP A 113 38.56 -32.20 31.95
C ASP A 113 39.48 -31.00 31.61
N ASP A 114 38.92 -29.80 31.55
CA ASP A 114 39.62 -28.58 31.98
C ASP A 114 38.58 -27.54 32.46
N ASP A 115 38.31 -27.60 33.76
CA ASP A 115 37.76 -26.48 34.55
C ASP A 115 38.87 -25.43 34.76
N GLU A 116 38.49 -24.16 34.85
CA GLU A 116 39.09 -23.00 35.56
C GLU A 116 38.93 -21.74 34.67
N ALA A 117 38.53 -20.55 35.11
CA ALA A 117 37.98 -19.98 36.34
C ALA A 117 37.58 -18.52 35.99
N ASP A 118 36.78 -17.90 36.86
CA ASP A 118 36.34 -16.49 36.92
C ASP A 118 37.25 -15.42 36.29
N ASP A 119 36.64 -14.43 35.64
CA ASP A 119 36.93 -13.02 35.96
C ASP A 119 35.66 -12.17 35.75
N ASP A 120 35.08 -11.74 36.88
CA ASP A 120 34.07 -10.71 36.99
C ASP A 120 34.73 -9.34 36.75
N GLU A 121 34.36 -8.64 35.68
CA GLU A 121 34.49 -7.18 35.61
C GLU A 121 33.13 -6.57 35.23
N ASP A 122 32.35 -6.27 36.26
CA ASP A 122 31.17 -5.40 36.21
C ASP A 122 31.61 -3.96 35.84
N GLU A 123 31.62 -3.64 34.56
CA GLU A 123 31.56 -2.26 34.08
C GLU A 123 30.08 -1.84 34.00
N GLU A 124 29.59 -1.21 35.08
CA GLU A 124 28.32 -0.48 35.05
C GLU A 124 28.48 0.75 34.15
N GLU A 125 28.20 0.58 32.86
CA GLU A 125 27.96 1.69 31.94
C GLU A 125 26.63 2.36 32.35
N ASP A 126 26.74 3.54 32.96
CA ASP A 126 25.63 4.48 33.13
C ASP A 126 25.09 4.85 31.73
N ASP A 127 24.17 4.03 31.23
CA ASP A 127 23.36 4.30 30.05
C ASP A 127 22.31 5.37 30.43
N ASP A 128 22.75 6.63 30.45
CA ASP A 128 21.88 7.79 30.30
C ASP A 128 21.32 7.77 28.85
N GLU A 129 20.52 6.76 28.52
CA GLU A 129 19.65 6.74 27.35
C GLU A 129 18.60 7.84 27.56
N ALA A 130 18.94 9.04 27.07
CA ALA A 130 17.95 10.06 26.83
C ALA A 130 16.90 9.46 25.91
N GLU A 131 15.73 9.10 26.46
CA GLU A 131 14.56 8.65 25.70
C GLU A 131 14.28 9.70 24.62
N ALA A 132 14.76 9.44 23.41
CA ALA A 132 14.38 10.19 22.24
C ALA A 132 12.88 9.98 22.12
N ALA A 133 12.09 11.02 22.44
CA ALA A 133 10.65 10.98 22.32
C ALA A 133 10.31 10.43 20.93
N ALA A 134 9.71 9.25 20.87
CA ALA A 134 9.34 8.61 19.61
C ALA A 134 8.54 9.61 18.77
N GLU A 135 8.94 9.81 17.51
CA GLU A 135 8.16 10.65 16.61
C GLU A 135 6.72 10.12 16.56
N PRO A 136 5.72 11.02 16.60
CA PRO A 136 4.33 10.58 16.67
C PRO A 136 3.98 9.78 15.41
N GLU A 137 3.32 8.64 15.61
CA GLU A 137 2.90 7.76 14.52
C GLU A 137 2.02 8.52 13.53
N GLU A 138 2.45 8.57 12.27
CA GLU A 138 1.70 9.18 11.19
C GLU A 138 0.72 8.18 10.58
N ILE A 139 -0.50 8.64 10.30
CA ILE A 139 -1.56 7.84 9.69
C ILE A 139 -2.01 8.46 8.36
N PRO A 140 -2.41 7.62 7.38
CA PRO A 140 -2.94 8.11 6.11
C PRO A 140 -4.36 8.66 6.30
N ILE A 141 -4.65 9.76 5.60
CA ILE A 141 -5.98 10.33 5.42
C ILE A 141 -6.18 10.65 3.95
N PHE A 142 -7.39 10.41 3.44
CA PHE A 142 -7.74 10.63 2.02
C PHE A 142 -8.87 11.64 1.87
N LEU A 143 -9.00 12.17 0.66
CA LEU A 143 -10.17 12.93 0.25
C LEU A 143 -11.42 12.02 0.26
N GLY A 144 -12.27 12.22 1.25
CA GLY A 144 -13.41 11.36 1.51
C GLY A 144 -14.25 11.83 2.70
N LYS A 145 -15.34 11.14 2.98
CA LYS A 145 -16.17 11.32 4.19
C LYS A 145 -16.96 10.05 4.44
N GLY A 146 -17.29 9.73 5.70
CA GLY A 146 -18.09 8.53 5.98
C GLY A 146 -17.33 7.23 5.69
N GLY A 147 -16.00 7.32 5.66
CA GLY A 147 -15.10 6.33 5.07
C GLY A 147 -15.38 5.99 3.59
N ARG A 148 -16.01 6.89 2.83
CA ARG A 148 -16.06 6.78 1.37
C ARG A 148 -14.86 7.49 0.77
N LEU A 149 -14.19 6.87 -0.20
CA LEU A 149 -13.13 7.53 -0.97
C LEU A 149 -13.74 8.30 -2.13
N TYR A 150 -13.43 9.59 -2.25
CA TYR A 150 -13.82 10.38 -3.41
C TYR A 150 -12.77 10.20 -4.51
N LEU A 151 -13.20 9.69 -5.67
CA LEU A 151 -12.36 9.51 -6.86
C LEU A 151 -12.98 10.24 -8.04
N PHE A 152 -12.17 11.10 -8.68
CA PHE A 152 -12.60 11.95 -9.78
C PHE A 152 -12.12 11.38 -11.10
N ARG A 153 -12.97 11.42 -12.14
CA ARG A 153 -12.62 10.94 -13.48
C ARG A 153 -11.58 11.80 -14.19
N SER A 154 -11.38 13.03 -13.73
CA SER A 154 -10.41 13.94 -14.31
C SER A 154 -9.80 14.88 -13.25
N PRO A 155 -8.62 15.44 -13.51
CA PRO A 155 -8.03 16.53 -12.73
C PRO A 155 -8.97 17.71 -12.51
N GLU A 156 -9.74 18.10 -13.52
CA GLU A 156 -10.66 19.24 -13.44
C GLU A 156 -11.76 19.01 -12.40
N GLY A 157 -12.35 17.81 -12.35
CA GLY A 157 -13.36 17.47 -11.36
C GLY A 157 -12.80 17.49 -9.94
N LEU A 158 -11.55 17.04 -9.74
CA LEU A 158 -10.88 17.11 -8.45
C LEU A 158 -10.68 18.58 -8.02
N VAL A 159 -10.16 19.43 -8.90
CA VAL A 159 -9.93 20.86 -8.62
C VAL A 159 -11.24 21.60 -8.33
N GLU A 160 -12.29 21.33 -9.12
CA GLU A 160 -13.63 21.90 -8.89
C GLU A 160 -14.15 21.51 -7.50
N PHE A 161 -13.99 20.24 -7.10
CA PHE A 161 -14.39 19.78 -5.78
C PHE A 161 -13.61 20.47 -4.66
N VAL A 162 -12.27 20.55 -4.77
CA VAL A 162 -11.42 21.22 -3.77
C VAL A 162 -11.88 22.67 -3.58
N LYS A 163 -12.24 23.37 -4.66
CA LYS A 163 -12.71 24.76 -4.63
C LYS A 163 -14.18 24.92 -4.21
N SER A 164 -14.96 23.84 -4.14
CA SER A 164 -16.40 23.89 -3.86
C SER A 164 -16.76 24.18 -2.40
N GLY A 165 -15.85 23.89 -1.46
CA GLY A 165 -16.13 23.98 -0.02
C GLY A 165 -17.04 22.88 0.52
N ALA A 166 -17.27 21.80 -0.25
CA ALA A 166 -17.99 20.63 0.22
C ALA A 166 -17.30 19.98 1.42
N GLU A 167 -18.06 19.33 2.30
CA GLU A 167 -17.49 18.68 3.49
C GLU A 167 -16.74 17.38 3.14
N HIS A 168 -15.54 17.23 3.72
CA HIS A 168 -14.70 16.04 3.62
C HIS A 168 -13.65 16.04 4.73
N ASP A 169 -12.97 14.90 4.93
CA ASP A 169 -12.08 14.68 6.05
C ASP A 169 -10.77 15.49 5.93
N LEU A 170 -10.27 15.77 4.72
CA LEU A 170 -9.09 16.64 4.53
C LEU A 170 -9.33 18.12 4.88
N ALA A 171 -10.57 18.57 5.08
CA ALA A 171 -10.86 19.98 5.38
C ALA A 171 -10.35 20.41 6.76
N GLN A 172 -10.00 19.44 7.61
CA GLN A 172 -9.43 19.68 8.94
C GLN A 172 -7.93 20.04 8.92
N LEU A 173 -7.25 19.83 7.80
CA LEU A 173 -5.81 20.10 7.69
C LEU A 173 -5.57 21.62 7.79
N ASP A 174 -4.55 22.00 8.55
CA ASP A 174 -4.13 23.39 8.75
C ASP A 174 -3.69 24.06 7.44
N THR A 175 -3.18 23.27 6.49
CA THR A 175 -2.77 23.69 5.15
C THR A 175 -3.88 23.62 4.10
N TRP A 176 -5.10 23.18 4.44
CA TRP A 176 -6.17 22.98 3.44
C TRP A 176 -6.58 24.27 2.73
N SER A 177 -6.67 25.39 3.45
CA SER A 177 -7.04 26.68 2.84
C SER A 177 -6.00 27.15 1.82
N GLU A 178 -4.72 26.86 2.07
CA GLU A 178 -3.63 27.20 1.16
C GLU A 178 -3.74 26.40 -0.14
N LEU A 179 -4.04 25.10 -0.03
CA LEU A 179 -4.29 24.25 -1.20
C LEU A 179 -5.46 24.78 -2.04
N VAL A 180 -6.58 25.15 -1.40
CA VAL A 180 -7.77 25.66 -2.09
C VAL A 180 -7.46 26.94 -2.88
N GLU A 181 -6.59 27.80 -2.36
CA GLU A 181 -6.21 29.06 -2.99
C GLU A 181 -5.30 28.87 -4.21
N GLN A 182 -4.41 27.87 -4.17
CA GLN A 182 -3.33 27.72 -5.15
C GLN A 182 -3.58 26.65 -6.22
N ILE A 183 -4.29 25.56 -5.90
CA ILE A 183 -4.40 24.40 -6.80
C ILE A 183 -4.94 24.75 -8.20
N THR A 184 -4.22 24.29 -9.21
CA THR A 184 -4.59 24.31 -10.63
C THR A 184 -4.80 22.90 -11.17
N VAL A 185 -5.26 22.79 -12.42
CA VAL A 185 -5.48 21.48 -13.06
C VAL A 185 -4.15 20.82 -13.38
N GLU A 186 -3.18 21.63 -13.77
CA GLU A 186 -1.81 21.28 -14.12
C GLU A 186 -1.03 20.70 -12.93
N ASP A 187 -1.37 21.12 -11.70
CA ASP A 187 -0.77 20.59 -10.48
C ASP A 187 -1.16 19.14 -10.19
N VAL A 188 -2.31 18.67 -10.69
CA VAL A 188 -2.80 17.30 -10.47
C VAL A 188 -2.10 16.36 -11.46
N ALA A 189 -0.82 16.12 -11.19
CA ALA A 189 0.04 15.19 -11.90
C ALA A 189 0.68 14.21 -10.90
N PRO A 190 -0.01 13.13 -10.51
CA PRO A 190 0.54 12.11 -9.62
C PRO A 190 1.87 11.56 -10.17
N ALA A 191 2.83 11.34 -9.27
CA ALA A 191 4.08 10.69 -9.61
C ALA A 191 3.88 9.19 -9.87
N ASP A 192 4.85 8.53 -10.49
CA ASP A 192 4.81 7.08 -10.74
C ASP A 192 4.67 6.27 -9.42
N GLU A 193 5.20 6.79 -8.32
CA GLU A 193 5.08 6.18 -6.98
C GLU A 193 3.73 6.40 -6.30
N ASP A 194 2.93 7.35 -6.81
CA ASP A 194 1.58 7.67 -6.36
C ASP A 194 0.51 7.29 -7.40
N SER A 195 0.88 6.41 -8.34
CA SER A 195 0.00 5.88 -9.40
C SER A 195 -0.17 4.38 -9.21
N TYR A 196 -1.37 3.95 -8.79
CA TYR A 196 -1.63 2.59 -8.34
C TYR A 196 -2.54 1.79 -9.28
N GLU A 197 -2.01 0.74 -9.91
CA GLU A 197 -2.74 -0.10 -10.89
C GLU A 197 -3.42 -1.33 -10.25
N LEU A 198 -4.42 -1.11 -9.39
CA LEU A 198 -5.08 -2.19 -8.64
C LEU A 198 -5.85 -3.18 -9.53
N ASP A 199 -6.27 -2.76 -10.73
CA ASP A 199 -6.97 -3.62 -11.69
C ASP A 199 -6.06 -4.67 -12.34
N LEU A 200 -4.75 -4.45 -12.40
CA LEU A 200 -3.78 -5.39 -12.96
C LEU A 200 -3.29 -6.45 -11.95
N VAL A 201 -3.46 -6.21 -10.65
CA VAL A 201 -2.91 -7.06 -9.58
C VAL A 201 -3.34 -8.53 -9.69
N VAL A 202 -4.63 -8.77 -9.95
CA VAL A 202 -5.16 -10.14 -10.04
C VAL A 202 -4.64 -10.86 -11.28
N GLU A 203 -4.47 -10.15 -12.41
CA GLU A 203 -3.90 -10.72 -13.62
C GLU A 203 -2.42 -11.06 -13.42
N ASN A 204 -1.66 -10.12 -12.84
CA ASN A 204 -0.25 -10.30 -12.53
C ASN A 204 -0.02 -11.55 -11.66
N LEU A 205 -0.79 -11.71 -10.56
CA LEU A 205 -0.66 -12.85 -9.66
C LEU A 205 -1.08 -14.19 -10.28
N ARG A 206 -1.94 -14.19 -11.30
CA ARG A 206 -2.30 -15.41 -12.05
C ARG A 206 -1.24 -15.81 -13.07
N GLY A 207 -0.34 -14.89 -13.42
CA GLY A 207 0.82 -15.16 -14.26
C GLY A 207 1.80 -16.13 -13.61
N SER A 208 2.84 -16.52 -14.36
CA SER A 208 3.93 -17.29 -13.80
C SER A 208 4.68 -16.47 -12.75
N ARG A 209 5.17 -17.10 -11.68
CA ARG A 209 5.84 -16.37 -10.60
C ARG A 209 7.09 -15.61 -11.06
N ASP A 210 7.77 -16.13 -12.08
CA ASP A 210 8.95 -15.49 -12.65
C ASP A 210 8.61 -14.29 -13.54
N SER A 211 7.31 -14.09 -13.86
CA SER A 211 6.80 -12.96 -14.63
C SER A 211 6.02 -11.96 -13.78
N TRP A 212 6.00 -12.12 -12.46
CA TRP A 212 5.33 -11.15 -11.59
C TRP A 212 6.10 -9.84 -11.61
N ASP A 213 5.36 -8.75 -11.83
CA ASP A 213 5.84 -7.42 -11.52
C ASP A 213 5.80 -7.21 -10.00
N ALA A 214 6.97 -7.11 -9.37
CA ALA A 214 7.07 -6.94 -7.92
C ALA A 214 6.68 -5.52 -7.49
N ASN A 215 7.05 -4.50 -8.29
CA ASN A 215 6.77 -3.10 -7.97
C ASN A 215 5.26 -2.85 -7.95
N LEU A 216 4.54 -3.35 -8.97
CA LEU A 216 3.08 -3.31 -9.03
C LEU A 216 2.41 -3.88 -7.77
N LEU A 217 2.88 -5.05 -7.30
CA LEU A 217 2.30 -5.73 -6.14
C LEU A 217 2.63 -5.02 -4.81
N ILE A 218 3.84 -4.49 -4.71
CA ILE A 218 4.31 -3.73 -3.55
C ILE A 218 3.51 -2.43 -3.41
N GLN A 219 3.40 -1.65 -4.49
CA GLN A 219 2.61 -0.43 -4.55
C GLN A 219 1.12 -0.70 -4.26
N ALA A 220 0.56 -1.77 -4.84
CA ALA A 220 -0.80 -2.18 -4.53
C ALA A 220 -0.98 -2.47 -3.03
N GLY A 221 -0.01 -3.15 -2.41
CA GLY A 221 0.01 -3.44 -0.97
C GLY A 221 0.04 -2.18 -0.12
N GLU A 222 0.81 -1.16 -0.54
CA GLU A 222 0.91 0.14 0.14
C GLU A 222 -0.42 0.88 0.12
N VAL A 223 -0.99 1.15 -1.06
CA VAL A 223 -2.26 1.88 -1.15
C VAL A 223 -3.42 1.10 -0.53
N ALA A 224 -3.41 -0.23 -0.58
CA ALA A 224 -4.46 -1.03 0.04
C ALA A 224 -4.40 -0.95 1.57
N ARG A 225 -3.20 -0.98 2.19
CA ARG A 225 -3.06 -0.76 3.64
C ARG A 225 -3.52 0.65 4.00
N ASP A 226 -3.08 1.66 3.25
CA ASP A 226 -3.45 3.05 3.48
C ASP A 226 -4.97 3.28 3.42
N LEU A 227 -5.62 2.79 2.37
CA LEU A 227 -7.07 2.86 2.23
C LEU A 227 -7.79 2.03 3.29
N GLY A 228 -7.24 0.87 3.65
CA GLY A 228 -7.76 0.03 4.72
C GLY A 228 -7.83 0.78 6.05
N TYR A 229 -6.75 1.45 6.44
CA TYR A 229 -6.69 2.26 7.66
C TYR A 229 -7.52 3.55 7.55
N ALA A 230 -7.28 4.37 6.53
CA ALA A 230 -7.91 5.69 6.38
C ALA A 230 -9.44 5.59 6.27
N LEU A 231 -9.93 4.57 5.56
CA LEU A 231 -11.36 4.32 5.40
C LEU A 231 -11.89 3.34 6.45
N ARG A 232 -11.09 2.83 7.38
CA ARG A 232 -11.53 1.84 8.40
C ARG A 232 -12.26 0.64 7.77
N ILE A 233 -11.59 -0.06 6.86
CA ILE A 233 -12.10 -1.25 6.18
C ILE A 233 -11.45 -2.48 6.83
N ASP A 234 -12.04 -2.98 7.91
CA ASP A 234 -11.49 -4.08 8.72
C ASP A 234 -11.10 -5.32 7.90
N PRO A 235 -11.87 -5.76 6.88
CA PRO A 235 -11.45 -6.89 6.05
C PRO A 235 -10.13 -6.69 5.32
N ILE A 236 -9.77 -5.45 4.95
CA ILE A 236 -8.50 -5.14 4.31
C ILE A 236 -7.38 -5.11 5.35
N ILE A 237 -7.63 -4.46 6.50
CA ILE A 237 -6.69 -4.41 7.63
C ILE A 237 -6.32 -5.83 8.07
N GLY A 238 -7.31 -6.70 8.26
CA GLY A 238 -7.07 -8.10 8.64
C GLY A 238 -6.41 -8.93 7.53
N ALA A 239 -6.72 -8.67 6.26
CA ALA A 239 -6.09 -9.39 5.15
C ALA A 239 -4.61 -9.03 4.96
N LEU A 240 -4.19 -7.83 5.34
CA LEU A 240 -2.83 -7.30 5.17
C LEU A 240 -2.09 -7.08 6.50
N SER A 241 -2.60 -7.64 7.61
CA SER A 241 -1.98 -7.54 8.92
C SER A 241 -0.64 -8.29 8.97
N PRO A 242 0.31 -7.87 9.82
CA PRO A 242 1.58 -8.58 10.01
C PRO A 242 1.40 -10.10 10.17
N GLY A 243 2.12 -10.88 9.36
CA GLY A 243 2.07 -12.35 9.37
C GLY A 243 0.85 -12.97 8.68
N SER A 244 0.00 -12.18 8.01
CA SER A 244 -1.01 -12.73 7.11
C SER A 244 -0.35 -13.33 5.86
N PRO A 245 -1.03 -14.24 5.12
CA PRO A 245 -0.48 -14.78 3.87
C PRO A 245 -0.19 -13.72 2.79
N LEU A 246 -0.91 -12.59 2.78
CA LEU A 246 -0.67 -11.51 1.81
C LEU A 246 0.46 -10.58 2.28
N ASP A 247 0.60 -10.39 3.59
CA ASP A 247 1.71 -9.67 4.18
C ASP A 247 3.04 -10.42 3.97
N ASP A 248 3.06 -11.72 4.24
CA ASP A 248 4.19 -12.62 3.95
C ASP A 248 4.62 -12.58 2.47
N LEU A 249 3.65 -12.40 1.56
CA LEU A 249 3.90 -12.25 0.13
C LEU A 249 4.56 -10.91 -0.16
N ASP A 250 4.02 -9.81 0.36
CA ASP A 250 4.56 -8.46 0.21
C ASP A 250 5.99 -8.36 0.76
N GLU A 251 6.24 -8.84 1.98
CA GLU A 251 7.58 -8.91 2.57
C GLU A 251 8.56 -9.67 1.68
N ALA A 252 8.13 -10.82 1.15
CA ALA A 252 8.98 -11.63 0.29
C ALA A 252 9.27 -10.94 -1.04
N LEU A 253 8.33 -10.18 -1.61
CA LEU A 253 8.54 -9.37 -2.82
C LEU A 253 9.55 -8.23 -2.55
N ARG A 254 9.38 -7.50 -1.45
CA ARG A 254 10.32 -6.43 -1.03
C ARG A 254 11.74 -6.99 -0.84
N ALA A 255 11.86 -8.13 -0.15
CA ALA A 255 13.14 -8.80 0.03
C ALA A 255 13.76 -9.29 -1.29
N THR A 256 12.95 -9.57 -2.33
CA THR A 256 13.51 -9.87 -3.66
C THR A 256 14.06 -8.65 -4.37
N GLU A 257 13.40 -7.51 -4.27
CA GLU A 257 13.81 -6.22 -4.86
C GLU A 257 15.10 -5.67 -4.21
N SER A 258 15.23 -5.79 -2.87
CA SER A 258 16.43 -5.34 -2.16
C SER A 258 17.70 -6.14 -2.49
N GLY A 259 17.57 -7.33 -3.08
CA GLY A 259 18.69 -8.15 -3.53
C GLY A 259 19.46 -8.89 -2.41
N GLY A 260 20.67 -9.36 -2.72
CA GLY A 260 21.57 -10.03 -1.76
C GLY A 260 21.22 -11.48 -1.41
N LEU A 261 21.87 -12.02 -0.38
CA LEU A 261 21.67 -13.41 0.08
C LEU A 261 20.23 -13.65 0.59
N GLY A 262 19.58 -12.63 1.14
CA GLY A 262 18.18 -12.67 1.56
C GLY A 262 17.20 -12.94 0.41
N SER A 263 17.49 -12.42 -0.79
CA SER A 263 16.68 -12.63 -2.00
C SER A 263 16.56 -14.11 -2.39
N PHE A 264 17.60 -14.94 -2.15
CA PHE A 264 17.54 -16.37 -2.41
C PHE A 264 16.53 -17.09 -1.50
N PHE A 265 16.52 -16.75 -0.21
CA PHE A 265 15.55 -17.28 0.75
C PHE A 265 14.14 -16.75 0.49
N ALA A 266 14.00 -15.48 0.13
CA ALA A 266 12.73 -14.86 -0.26
C ALA A 266 12.11 -15.56 -1.47
N ARG A 267 12.90 -15.84 -2.52
CA ARG A 267 12.44 -16.63 -3.68
C ARG A 267 11.97 -18.03 -3.31
N ARG A 268 12.61 -18.67 -2.32
CA ARG A 268 12.18 -19.97 -1.79
C ARG A 268 10.89 -19.86 -0.96
N LYS A 269 10.71 -18.79 -0.17
CA LYS A 269 9.48 -18.47 0.57
C LYS A 269 8.34 -18.22 -0.42
N LEU A 270 8.55 -17.37 -1.42
CA LEU A 270 7.62 -17.12 -2.52
C LEU A 270 7.14 -18.45 -3.11
N LYS A 271 8.03 -19.34 -3.57
CA LYS A 271 7.63 -20.64 -4.15
C LYS A 271 6.69 -21.48 -3.30
N LYS A 272 6.66 -21.29 -1.97
CA LYS A 272 5.77 -22.00 -1.03
C LYS A 272 4.42 -21.29 -0.81
N ILE A 273 4.31 -20.00 -1.08
CA ILE A 273 3.04 -19.25 -0.99
C ILE A 273 2.10 -19.78 -2.07
N GLY A 274 0.95 -20.33 -1.69
CA GLY A 274 0.00 -20.93 -2.62
C GLY A 274 -0.45 -19.95 -3.71
N SER A 275 -0.21 -20.29 -4.99
CA SER A 275 -0.47 -19.41 -6.13
C SER A 275 -1.95 -19.08 -6.34
N GLU A 276 -2.87 -19.85 -5.75
CA GLU A 276 -4.32 -19.62 -5.88
C GLU A 276 -4.91 -18.72 -4.79
N ALA A 277 -4.28 -18.68 -3.60
CA ALA A 277 -4.81 -17.93 -2.46
C ALA A 277 -4.61 -16.42 -2.63
N ALA A 278 -3.45 -16.00 -3.15
CA ALA A 278 -3.14 -14.58 -3.32
C ALA A 278 -4.08 -13.86 -4.32
N PRO A 279 -4.34 -14.38 -5.54
CA PRO A 279 -5.32 -13.76 -6.45
C PRO A 279 -6.73 -13.66 -5.84
N LEU A 280 -7.14 -14.64 -5.03
CA LEU A 280 -8.46 -14.64 -4.38
C LEU A 280 -8.56 -13.58 -3.27
N GLY A 281 -7.50 -13.45 -2.45
CA GLY A 281 -7.38 -12.40 -1.44
C GLY A 281 -7.43 -11.01 -2.08
N TRP A 282 -6.62 -10.79 -3.12
CA TRP A 282 -6.58 -9.52 -3.85
C TRP A 282 -7.90 -9.17 -4.53
N ARG A 283 -8.61 -10.13 -5.12
CA ARG A 283 -9.97 -9.90 -5.65
C ARG A 283 -10.92 -9.40 -4.55
N THR A 284 -10.78 -9.89 -3.33
CA THR A 284 -11.61 -9.46 -2.19
C THR A 284 -11.25 -8.04 -1.75
N ILE A 285 -9.95 -7.73 -1.63
CA ILE A 285 -9.45 -6.38 -1.31
C ILE A 285 -9.94 -5.36 -2.34
N ILE A 286 -9.72 -5.61 -3.63
CA ILE A 286 -10.15 -4.73 -4.72
C ILE A 286 -11.68 -4.54 -4.70
N GLY A 287 -12.44 -5.59 -4.41
CA GLY A 287 -13.89 -5.52 -4.26
C GLY A 287 -14.32 -4.61 -3.11
N LYS A 288 -13.65 -4.69 -1.96
CA LYS A 288 -13.91 -3.85 -0.79
C LYS A 288 -13.53 -2.39 -1.03
N ILE A 289 -12.36 -2.12 -1.63
CA ILE A 289 -11.97 -0.77 -2.07
C ILE A 289 -13.02 -0.22 -3.05
N SER A 290 -13.31 -0.96 -4.13
CA SER A 290 -14.27 -0.55 -5.16
C SER A 290 -15.67 -0.27 -4.61
N SER A 291 -16.05 -0.94 -3.51
CA SER A 291 -17.33 -0.72 -2.85
C SER A 291 -17.34 0.54 -2.00
N ALA A 292 -16.19 0.94 -1.43
CA ALA A 292 -16.00 2.16 -0.65
C ALA A 292 -15.79 3.42 -1.53
N VAL A 293 -15.47 3.26 -2.81
CA VAL A 293 -15.31 4.39 -3.75
C VAL A 293 -16.64 5.06 -4.08
N ASP A 294 -16.67 6.37 -3.95
CA ASP A 294 -17.66 7.29 -4.52
C ASP A 294 -17.04 7.97 -5.76
N TRP A 295 -17.52 7.57 -6.94
CA TRP A 295 -17.05 8.11 -8.23
C TRP A 295 -17.73 9.45 -8.49
N ARG A 296 -16.93 10.48 -8.74
CA ARG A 296 -17.37 11.85 -8.98
C ARG A 296 -16.88 12.35 -10.33
N ASP A 297 -17.67 13.26 -10.89
CA ASP A 297 -17.40 14.02 -12.11
C ASP A 297 -17.38 15.52 -11.75
#